data_AF-A0A415IQA9-F1
#
_entry.id   AF-A0A415IQA9-F1
#
_cell.length_a   1.000
_cell.length_b   1.000
_cell.length_c   1.000
_cell.angle_alpha   90.00
_cell.angle_beta   90.00
_cell.angle_gamma   90.00
#
_symmetry.space_group_name_H-M   'P 1'
#
loop_
_entity.id
_entity.type
_entity.pdbx_description
1 polymer ?
#
loop_
_entity_poly.entity_id
_entity_poly.type
_entity_poly.pdbx_seq_one_letter_code
_entity_poly.pdbx_strand_id
1 'polypeptide(L)' 'MKRVLDVAEMKQIHGGAAVSNLCASGEKLYTCTTIYVGSDVTSKGVVCAYSASGAELLITIQRESEGTEALASCH' A
#
# COMPACT_ATOMS: atom_id res chain seq x y z
N MET A 1 -17.42 -22.70 -12.51
CA MET A 1 -17.71 -21.47 -13.27
C MET A 1 -16.60 -20.47 -12.98
N LYS A 2 -15.76 -20.15 -13.97
CA LYS A 2 -14.63 -19.23 -13.81
C LYS A 2 -15.17 -17.81 -13.99
N ARG A 3 -15.25 -17.03 -12.90
CA ARG A 3 -15.56 -15.60 -12.99
C ARG A 3 -14.33 -14.91 -13.58
N VAL A 4 -14.38 -14.63 -14.88
CA VAL A 4 -13.49 -13.64 -15.50
C VAL A 4 -13.89 -12.32 -14.86
N LEU A 5 -13.00 -11.75 -14.04
CA LEU A 5 -13.13 -10.40 -13.55
C LEU A 5 -13.15 -9.48 -14.76
N ASP A 6 -14.29 -8.83 -14.99
CA ASP A 6 -14.50 -7.88 -16.05
C ASP A 6 -13.51 -6.72 -15.87
N VAL A 7 -12.82 -6.33 -16.93
CA VAL A 7 -11.81 -5.25 -16.89
C VAL A 7 -12.43 -3.91 -16.44
N ALA A 8 -13.75 -3.75 -16.52
CA ALA A 8 -14.47 -2.60 -15.94
C ALA A 8 -14.64 -2.68 -14.41
N GLU A 9 -14.57 -3.87 -13.79
CA GLU A 9 -14.51 -4.04 -12.33
C GLU A 9 -13.10 -3.86 -11.76
N MET A 10 -12.06 -3.83 -12.61
CA MET A 10 -10.78 -3.19 -12.25
C MET A 10 -10.94 -1.69 -12.33
N LYS A 11 -11.93 -1.17 -11.59
CA LYS A 11 -12.05 0.22 -11.22
C LYS A 11 -10.64 0.64 -10.81
N GLN A 12 -10.04 1.51 -11.62
CA GLN A 12 -8.83 2.21 -11.23
C GLN A 12 -9.11 2.74 -9.83
N ILE A 13 -8.53 2.07 -8.83
CA ILE A 13 -8.52 2.58 -7.47
C ILE A 13 -7.69 3.85 -7.63
N HIS A 14 -8.38 4.98 -7.77
CA HIS A 14 -7.78 6.28 -7.57
C HIS A 14 -7.09 6.16 -6.21
N GLY A 15 -5.76 6.03 -6.24
CA GLY A 15 -4.94 5.61 -5.10
C GLY A 15 -5.24 6.50 -3.92
N GLY A 16 -6.03 5.96 -3.01
CA GLY A 16 -6.66 6.71 -1.94
C GLY A 16 -7.15 5.75 -0.88
N ALA A 17 -7.00 6.17 0.38
CA ALA A 17 -7.37 5.41 1.56
C ALA A 17 -8.84 5.01 1.52
N ALA A 18 -9.11 3.71 1.39
CA ALA A 18 -10.45 3.15 1.40
C ALA A 18 -10.67 2.36 2.69
N VAL A 19 -11.85 2.48 3.30
CA VAL A 19 -12.22 1.56 4.39
C VAL A 19 -12.38 0.17 3.76
N SER A 20 -11.63 -0.81 4.26
CA SER A 20 -11.63 -2.18 3.74
C SER A 20 -11.95 -3.16 4.85
N ASN A 21 -12.81 -4.14 4.56
CA ASN A 21 -13.12 -5.25 5.47
C ASN A 21 -11.91 -6.19 5.70
N LEU A 22 -10.79 -5.93 5.00
CA LEU A 22 -9.52 -6.62 5.18
C LEU A 22 -8.69 -6.03 6.33
N CYS A 23 -9.02 -4.83 6.80
CA CYS A 23 -8.28 -4.13 7.86
C CYS A 23 -9.03 -4.20 9.19
N ALA A 24 -8.33 -3.92 10.30
CA ALA A 24 -8.98 -3.89 11.61
C ALA A 24 -9.99 -2.74 11.71
N SER A 25 -10.89 -2.83 12.69
CA SER A 25 -11.90 -1.79 12.92
C SER A 25 -11.24 -0.42 13.14
N GLY A 26 -11.60 0.56 12.31
CA GLY A 26 -11.07 1.92 12.35
C GLY A 26 -9.85 2.16 11.45
N GLU A 27 -9.28 1.13 10.85
CA GLU A 27 -8.22 1.25 9.86
C GLU A 27 -8.77 1.47 8.45
N LYS A 28 -7.94 2.10 7.62
CA LYS A 28 -8.15 2.25 6.19
C LYS A 28 -7.03 1.52 5.46
N LEU A 29 -7.37 1.02 4.28
CA LEU A 29 -6.42 0.45 3.34
C LEU A 29 -5.82 1.57 2.51
N TYR A 30 -4.54 1.86 2.73
CA TYR A 30 -3.76 2.84 1.98
C TYR A 30 -3.03 2.17 0.83
N THR A 31 -2.96 2.87 -0.30
CA THR A 31 -2.10 2.44 -1.42
C THR A 31 -0.76 3.13 -1.28
N CYS A 32 0.31 2.36 -1.20
CA CYS A 32 1.65 2.87 -0.98
C CYS A 32 2.58 2.55 -2.13
N THR A 33 3.43 3.50 -2.48
CA THR A 33 4.56 3.30 -3.38
C THR A 33 5.84 3.34 -2.55
N THR A 34 6.61 2.25 -2.59
CA THR A 34 7.90 2.12 -1.93
C THR A 34 9.00 2.42 -2.94
N ILE A 35 9.91 3.31 -2.59
CA ILE A 35 11.08 3.73 -3.38
C ILE A 35 12.30 3.22 -2.64
N TYR A 36 13.09 2.37 -3.28
CA TYR A 36 14.31 1.81 -2.69
C TYR A 36 15.48 2.78 -2.88
N VAL A 37 16.14 3.18 -1.80
CA VAL A 37 17.23 4.17 -1.86
C VAL A 37 18.40 3.55 -2.61
N GLY A 38 18.94 4.29 -3.59
CA GLY A 38 20.03 3.81 -4.45
C GLY A 38 19.60 2.81 -5.54
N SER A 39 18.30 2.67 -5.80
CA SER A 39 17.76 1.86 -6.89
C SER A 39 16.62 2.59 -7.61
N ASP A 40 16.52 2.42 -8.93
CA ASP A 40 15.37 2.91 -9.72
C ASP A 40 14.11 2.03 -9.58
N VAL A 41 14.19 1.03 -8.69
CA VAL A 41 13.09 0.11 -8.43
C VAL A 41 12.08 0.78 -7.51
N THR A 42 10.82 0.74 -7.91
CA THR A 42 9.69 1.08 -7.05
C THR A 42 8.74 -0.10 -6.94
N SER A 43 8.18 -0.31 -5.76
CA SER A 43 7.15 -1.31 -5.53
C SER A 43 5.84 -0.64 -5.14
N LYS A 44 4.71 -1.22 -5.52
CA LYS A 44 3.38 -0.76 -5.11
C LYS A 44 2.71 -1.82 -4.28
N GLY A 45 2.13 -1.42 -3.17
CA GLY A 45 1.43 -2.30 -2.23
C GLY A 45 0.27 -1.60 -1.55
N VAL A 46 -0.49 -2.37 -0.77
CA VAL A 46 -1.53 -1.86 0.10
C VAL A 46 -1.23 -2.22 1.55
N VAL A 47 -1.54 -1.31 2.47
CA VAL A 47 -1.32 -1.52 3.91
C VAL A 47 -2.50 -0.99 4.70
N CYS A 48 -2.87 -1.68 5.76
CA CYS A 48 -3.88 -1.23 6.71
C CYS A 48 -3.22 -0.29 7.73
N ALA A 49 -3.77 0.91 7.89
CA ALA A 49 -3.33 1.86 8.90
C ALA A 49 -4.46 2.81 9.30
N TYR A 50 -4.29 3.54 10.41
CA TYR A 50 -5.24 4.59 10.81
C TYR A 50 -5.01 5.91 10.05
N SER A 51 -3.79 6.16 9.56
CA SER A 51 -3.38 7.36 8.84
C SER A 51 -2.39 7.03 7.72
N ALA A 52 -2.30 7.90 6.70
CA ALA A 52 -1.32 7.75 5.61
C ALA A 52 0.11 7.74 6.14
N SER A 53 0.44 8.64 7.07
CA SER A 53 1.75 8.70 7.72
C SER A 53 2.07 7.44 8.55
N GLY A 54 1.06 6.83 9.16
CA GLY A 54 1.23 5.54 9.84
C GLY A 54 1.52 4.41 8.86
N ALA A 55 0.82 4.40 7.71
CA ALA A 55 1.08 3.46 6.62
C ALA A 55 2.51 3.61 6.05
N GLU A 56 2.97 4.84 5.83
CA GLU A 56 4.33 5.12 5.35
C GLU A 56 5.37 4.61 6.34
N LEU A 57 5.22 4.94 7.62
CA LEU A 57 6.14 4.52 8.68
C LEU A 57 6.21 2.99 8.80
N LEU A 58 5.07 2.29 8.74
CA LEU A 58 5.03 0.83 8.81
C LEU A 58 5.83 0.19 7.68
N ILE A 59 5.70 0.69 6.45
CA ILE A 59 6.44 0.16 5.31
C ILE A 59 7.93 0.47 5.46
N THR A 60 8.30 1.69 5.82
CA THR A 60 9.71 2.06 6.02
C THR A 60 10.38 1.19 7.08
N ILE A 61 9.78 1.04 8.27
CA ILE A 61 10.32 0.18 9.35
C ILE A 61 10.44 -1.28 8.89
N GLN A 62 9.45 -1.79 8.15
CA GLN A 62 9.50 -3.16 7.63
C GLN A 62 10.67 -3.36 6.66
N ARG A 63 10.94 -2.40 5.76
CA ARG A 63 12.06 -2.48 4.81
C ARG A 63 13.41 -2.36 5.52
N GLU A 64 13.52 -1.43 6.48
CA GLU A 64 14.74 -1.28 7.29
C GLU A 64 15.05 -2.56 8.09
N SER A 65 14.02 -3.22 8.64
CA SER A 65 14.15 -4.51 9.33
C SER A 65 14.64 -5.64 8.41
N GLU A 66 14.40 -5.52 7.10
CA GLU A 66 14.92 -6.41 6.06
C GLU A 66 16.31 -5.98 5.55
N GLY A 67 16.92 -4.96 6.18
CA GLY A 67 18.24 -4.43 5.80
C GLY A 67 18.23 -3.60 4.53
N THR A 68 17.06 -3.08 4.12
CA THR A 68 16.89 -2.30 2.90
C THR A 68 16.42 -0.89 3.23
N GLU A 69 17.20 0.12 2.83
CA GLU A 69 16.80 1.52 2.96
C GLU A 69 15.72 1.85 1.90
N ALA A 70 14.54 2.25 2.35
CA ALA A 70 13.42 2.57 1.47
C ALA A 70 12.49 3.64 2.05
N LEU A 71 11.95 4.46 1.15
CA LEU A 71 10.95 5.49 1.45
C LEU A 71 9.59 5.04 0.95
N ALA A 72 8.55 5.15 1.77
CA ALA A 72 7.18 4.88 1.36
C ALA A 72 6.40 6.19 1.21
N SER A 73 5.57 6.27 0.17
CA SER A 73 4.57 7.33 0.03
C SER A 73 3.18 6.70 -0.12
N CYS A 74 2.26 7.03 0.78
CA CYS A 74 0.95 6.40 0.89
C CYS A 74 -0.20 7.38 0.71
N HIS A 75 -1.25 6.92 0.02
CA HIS A 75 -2.46 7.71 -0.27
C HIS A 75 -3.73 6.91 0.00
#